data_AF-X0SS27-F1
#
_entry.id   AF-X0SS27-F1
#
_cell.length_a   1.000
_cell.length_b   1.000
_cell.length_c   1.000
_cell.angle_alpha   90.00
_cell.angle_beta   90.00
_cell.angle_gamma   90.00
#
_symmetry.space_group_name_H-M   'P 1'
#
loop_
_entity.id
_entity.type
_entity.pdbx_description
1 polymer ?
#
loop_
_entity_poly.entity_id
_entity_poly.type
_entity_poly.pdbx_seq_one_letter_code
_entity_poly.pdbx_strand_id
1 'polypeptide(L)'
;DDLVRARVLDAGDVPADTVGVGSRVTVKRLSDGAEIEMSFLGPWDSDVENRAYSYRAPLAQALMGKTPGQTVTLKIDGPETEYTIQHLASAL
;
A
#
# COMPACT_ATOMS: atom_id res chain seq x y z
N ASP A 1 -32.71 0.58 0.62
CA ASP A 1 -31.76 1.65 0.95
C ASP A 1 -30.51 1.09 1.61
N ASP A 2 -29.60 0.60 0.78
CA ASP A 2 -28.28 0.12 1.19
C ASP A 2 -27.29 1.28 1.25
N LEU A 3 -27.44 2.15 2.25
CA LEU A 3 -26.35 3.04 2.67
C LEU A 3 -25.50 2.26 3.68
N VAL A 4 -24.86 1.20 3.18
CA VAL A 4 -23.90 0.40 3.93
C VAL A 4 -22.68 1.27 4.17
N ARG A 5 -22.67 1.90 5.35
CA ARG A 5 -21.49 2.28 6.13
C ARG A 5 -20.29 2.67 5.26
N ALA A 6 -20.40 3.81 4.59
CA ALA A 6 -19.21 4.64 4.37
C ALA A 6 -18.74 5.06 5.77
N ARG A 7 -17.90 4.22 6.38
CA ARG A 7 -17.14 4.60 7.57
C ARG A 7 -16.28 5.75 7.06
N VAL A 8 -16.67 6.97 7.43
CA VAL A 8 -15.84 8.16 7.29
C VAL A 8 -14.57 7.81 8.06
N LEU A 9 -13.53 7.42 7.32
CA LEU A 9 -12.20 7.21 7.86
C LEU A 9 -11.70 8.64 8.16
N ASP A 10 -11.97 9.09 9.38
CA ASP A 10 -11.26 10.23 9.95
C ASP A 10 -9.77 9.99 9.73
N ALA A 11 -9.05 10.99 9.21
CA ALA A 11 -7.63 10.87 8.88
C ALA A 11 -6.73 10.52 10.09
N GLY A 12 -7.28 10.53 11.32
CA GLY A 12 -6.63 10.07 12.55
C GLY A 12 -6.93 8.62 12.97
N ASP A 13 -7.87 7.93 12.31
CA ASP A 13 -8.33 6.56 12.64
C ASP A 13 -8.18 5.61 11.44
N VAL A 14 -7.36 5.97 10.44
CA VAL A 14 -6.93 4.99 9.43
C VAL A 14 -6.15 3.92 10.19
N PRO A 15 -6.61 2.65 10.26
CA PRO A 15 -5.87 1.62 10.95
C PRO A 15 -4.53 1.46 10.23
N ALA A 16 -3.48 2.08 10.80
CA ALA A 16 -2.10 1.93 10.35
C ALA A 16 -1.62 0.48 10.47
N ASP A 17 -2.45 -0.39 11.03
CA ASP A 17 -2.28 -1.82 11.08
C ASP A 17 -2.41 -2.48 9.72
N THR A 18 -3.20 -1.96 8.76
CA THR A 18 -3.44 -2.64 7.47
C THR A 18 -3.38 -1.73 6.26
N VAL A 19 -2.80 -2.22 5.16
CA VAL A 19 -2.79 -1.51 3.87
C VAL A 19 -4.20 -1.37 3.30
N GLY A 20 -4.62 -0.13 3.01
CA GLY A 20 -5.89 0.20 2.37
C GLY A 20 -5.75 1.17 1.18
N VAL A 21 -6.88 1.57 0.62
CA VAL A 21 -6.94 2.64 -0.39
C VAL A 21 -6.63 3.97 0.30
N GLY A 22 -5.74 4.77 -0.27
CA GLY A 22 -5.25 6.00 0.36
C GLY A 22 -4.14 5.76 1.39
N SER A 23 -3.60 4.54 1.48
CA SER A 23 -2.46 4.24 2.36
C SER A 23 -1.14 4.34 1.62
N ARG A 24 -0.12 4.80 2.33
CA ARG A 24 1.29 4.79 1.94
C ARG A 24 1.99 3.67 2.69
N VAL A 25 2.68 2.83 1.94
CA VAL A 25 3.33 1.62 2.45
C VAL A 25 4.81 1.71 2.14
N THR A 26 5.63 1.59 3.17
CA THR A 26 7.07 1.49 3.03
C THR A 26 7.44 0.02 3.15
N VAL A 27 7.95 -0.55 2.07
CA VAL A 27 8.39 -1.93 2.01
C VAL A 27 9.91 -1.99 1.87
N LYS A 28 10.53 -2.96 2.53
CA LYS A 28 11.97 -3.19 2.47
C LYS A 28 12.26 -4.49 1.74
N ARG A 29 13.07 -4.43 0.71
CA ARG A 29 13.52 -5.61 -0.04
C ARG A 29 14.43 -6.45 0.84
N LEU A 30 14.13 -7.74 0.95
CA LEU A 30 14.97 -8.67 1.75
C LEU A 30 16.31 -8.98 1.08
N SER A 31 16.39 -8.91 -0.25
CA SER A 31 17.59 -9.27 -1.01
C SER A 31 18.78 -8.33 -0.78
N ASP A 32 18.54 -7.01 -0.75
CA ASP A 32 19.59 -5.98 -0.65
C ASP A 32 19.32 -4.93 0.44
N GLY A 33 18.16 -4.99 1.11
CA GLY A 33 17.77 -4.05 2.15
C GLY A 33 17.25 -2.71 1.63
N ALA A 34 17.05 -2.52 0.33
CA ALA A 34 16.50 -1.29 -0.22
C ALA A 34 15.06 -1.05 0.24
N GLU A 35 14.78 0.18 0.65
CA GLU A 35 13.45 0.62 1.08
C GLU A 35 12.75 1.36 -0.05
N ILE A 36 11.50 0.97 -0.29
CA ILE A 36 10.65 1.48 -1.35
C ILE A 36 9.35 1.94 -0.70
N GLU A 37 9.09 3.24 -0.79
CA GLU A 37 7.79 3.81 -0.44
C GLU A 37 6.86 3.78 -1.67
N MET A 38 5.64 3.30 -1.46
CA MET A 38 4.60 3.21 -2.46
C MET A 38 3.28 3.70 -1.87
N SER A 39 2.58 4.57 -2.58
CA SER A 39 1.25 5.03 -2.17
C SER A 39 0.18 4.39 -3.05
N PHE A 40 -0.90 3.89 -2.45
CA PHE A 40 -1.99 3.27 -3.20
C PHE A 40 -3.16 4.23 -3.29
N LEU A 41 -3.22 4.98 -4.38
CA LEU A 41 -4.25 6.00 -4.60
C LEU A 41 -5.32 5.52 -5.58
N GLY A 42 -6.37 6.33 -5.72
CA GLY A 42 -7.42 6.13 -6.70
C GLY A 42 -6.89 6.16 -8.14
N PRO A 43 -7.66 5.65 -9.13
CA PRO A 43 -7.25 5.63 -10.55
C PRO A 43 -7.12 7.05 -11.13
N TRP A 44 -7.70 8.03 -10.46
CA TRP A 44 -7.70 9.44 -10.85
C TRP A 44 -6.53 10.24 -10.23
N ASP A 45 -5.90 9.70 -9.18
CA ASP A 45 -4.78 10.30 -8.42
C ASP A 45 -3.51 9.44 -8.51
N SER A 46 -3.42 8.57 -9.52
CA SER A 46 -2.23 7.75 -9.74
C SER A 46 -1.12 8.61 -10.36
N ASP A 47 -0.09 8.90 -9.58
CA ASP A 47 1.06 9.73 -9.97
C ASP A 47 2.34 8.89 -9.88
N VAL A 48 2.87 8.50 -11.03
CA VAL A 48 4.06 7.66 -11.13
C VAL A 48 5.31 8.41 -10.68
N GLU A 49 5.37 9.74 -10.87
CA GLU A 49 6.48 10.56 -10.39
C GLU A 49 6.54 10.56 -8.86
N ASN A 50 5.37 10.54 -8.21
CA ASN A 50 5.23 10.48 -6.76
C ASN A 50 5.12 9.04 -6.20
N ARG A 51 5.42 8.00 -7.01
CA ARG A 51 5.29 6.57 -6.62
C ARG A 51 3.90 6.20 -6.08
N ALA A 52 2.88 6.86 -6.61
CA ALA A 52 1.49 6.56 -6.35
C ALA A 52 0.93 5.60 -7.42
N TYR A 53 0.63 4.39 -6.99
CA TYR A 53 0.09 3.33 -7.83
C TYR A 53 -1.41 3.22 -7.63
N SER A 54 -2.13 2.86 -8.69
CA SER A 54 -3.55 2.56 -8.59
C SER A 54 -3.77 1.36 -7.67
N TYR A 55 -4.78 1.44 -6.79
CA TYR A 55 -5.22 0.27 -6.00
C TYR A 55 -5.62 -0.94 -6.87
N ARG A 56 -5.86 -0.74 -8.18
CA ARG A 56 -6.16 -1.81 -9.14
C ARG A 56 -4.92 -2.58 -9.60
N ALA A 57 -3.72 -2.08 -9.31
CA ALA A 57 -2.49 -2.78 -9.65
C ALA A 57 -2.41 -4.12 -8.90
N PRO A 58 -1.88 -5.19 -9.53
CA PRO A 58 -1.69 -6.48 -8.86
C PRO A 58 -0.78 -6.36 -7.62
N LEU A 59 0.21 -5.47 -7.69
CA LEU A 59 1.04 -5.02 -6.56
C LEU A 59 0.18 -4.54 -5.37
N ALA A 60 -0.77 -3.65 -5.63
CA ALA A 60 -1.60 -3.07 -4.58
C ALA A 60 -2.46 -4.15 -3.95
N GLN A 61 -3.08 -5.02 -4.77
CA GLN A 61 -3.89 -6.13 -4.28
C GLN A 61 -3.11 -7.13 -3.42
N ALA A 62 -1.83 -7.39 -3.75
CA ALA A 62 -0.97 -8.25 -2.95
C ALA A 62 -0.65 -7.67 -1.55
N LEU A 63 -0.68 -6.34 -1.44
CA LEU A 63 -0.44 -5.59 -0.21
C LEU A 63 -1.73 -5.30 0.57
N MET A 64 -2.88 -5.17 -0.09
CA MET A 64 -4.17 -4.88 0.55
C MET A 64 -4.46 -5.84 1.71
N GLY A 65 -4.77 -5.29 2.88
CA GLY A 65 -5.05 -6.04 4.10
C GLY A 65 -3.83 -6.66 4.80
N LYS A 66 -2.61 -6.40 4.32
CA LYS A 66 -1.36 -6.82 4.99
C LYS A 66 -0.96 -5.83 6.07
N THR A 67 -0.18 -6.29 7.04
CA THR A 67 0.25 -5.50 8.21
C THR A 67 1.76 -5.24 8.22
N PRO A 68 2.26 -4.22 8.94
CA PRO A 68 3.69 -4.06 9.18
C PRO A 68 4.29 -5.32 9.81
N GLY A 69 5.50 -5.67 9.39
CA GLY A 69 6.20 -6.89 9.79
C GLY A 69 5.88 -8.12 8.95
N GLN A 70 4.89 -8.07 8.05
CA GLN A 70 4.63 -9.16 7.11
C GLN A 70 5.53 -9.07 5.88
N THR A 71 6.02 -10.23 5.45
CA THR A 71 6.74 -10.40 4.19
C THR A 71 5.76 -10.78 3.09
N VAL A 72 5.88 -10.13 1.95
CA VAL A 72 5.08 -10.35 0.74
C VAL A 72 6.00 -10.45 -0.47
N THR A 73 5.66 -11.33 -1.40
CA THR A 73 6.37 -11.44 -2.67
C THR A 73 5.72 -10.49 -3.66
N LEU A 74 6.47 -9.49 -4.10
CA LEU A 74 5.99 -8.48 -5.07
C LEU A 74 6.86 -8.51 -6.32
N LYS A 75 6.22 -8.25 -7.45
CA LYS A 75 6.88 -8.12 -8.74
C LYS A 75 6.88 -6.65 -9.16
N ILE A 76 7.92 -5.92 -8.76
CA ILE A 76 8.13 -4.51 -9.09
C ILE A 76 9.21 -4.45 -10.16
N ASP A 77 8.83 -4.19 -11.41
CA ASP A 77 9.72 -4.06 -12.58
C ASP A 77 10.82 -5.12 -12.68
N GLY A 78 10.44 -6.40 -12.69
CA GLY A 78 11.42 -7.49 -12.80
C GLY A 78 10.93 -8.84 -12.30
N PRO A 79 11.81 -9.68 -11.73
CA PRO A 79 11.43 -10.95 -11.12
C PRO A 79 10.67 -10.75 -9.79
N GLU A 80 9.98 -11.79 -9.35
CA GLU A 80 9.38 -11.83 -8.02
C GLU A 80 10.45 -11.66 -6.95
N THR A 81 10.27 -10.65 -6.09
CA THR A 81 11.21 -10.34 -5.01
C THR A 81 10.43 -10.24 -3.70
N GLU A 82 11.03 -10.69 -2.61
CA GLU A 82 10.42 -10.61 -1.29
C GLU A 82 10.66 -9.25 -0.66
N TYR A 83 9.57 -8.65 -0.19
CA TYR A 83 9.55 -7.37 0.48
C TYR A 83 8.86 -7.50 1.83
N THR A 84 9.40 -6.86 2.85
CA THR A 84 8.79 -6.80 4.18
C THR A 84 8.20 -5.43 4.41
N ILE A 85 6.93 -5.37 4.81
CA ILE A 85 6.27 -4.11 5.14
C ILE A 85 6.93 -3.58 6.42
N GLN A 86 7.59 -2.43 6.34
CA GLN A 86 8.23 -1.78 7.48
C GLN A 86 7.26 -0.82 8.16
N HIS A 87 6.68 0.08 7.37
CA HIS A 87 5.85 1.16 7.86
C HIS A 87 4.62 1.36 6.99
N LEU A 88 3.56 1.83 7.64
CA LEU A 88 2.28 2.15 7.07
C LEU A 88 1.93 3.58 7.52
N ALA A 89 1.53 4.41 6.56
CA ALA A 89 1.17 5.80 6.76
C ALA A 89 -0.11 6.12 5.96
N SER A 90 -0.79 7.20 6.34
CA SER A 90 -1.88 7.77 5.52
C SER A 90 -1.27 8.55 4.36
N ALA A 91 -1.76 8.31 3.14
CA ALA A 91 -1.47 9.13 1.96
C ALA A 91 -2.54 10.21 1.71
N LEU A 92 -3.57 10.27 2.57
CA LEU A 92 -4.60 11.32 2.64
C LEU A 92 -4.15 12.45 3.57
#